data_AF-A0A9D6RNN0-F1
#
_entry.id   AF-A0A9D6RNN0-F1
#
_cell.length_a   1.000
_cell.length_b   1.000
_cell.length_c   1.000
_cell.angle_alpha   90.00
_cell.angle_beta   90.00
_cell.angle_gamma   90.00
#
_symmetry.space_group_name_H-M   'P 1'
#
loop_
_entity.id
_entity.type
_entity.pdbx_description
1 polymer ?
#
loop_
_entity_poly.entity_id
_entity_poly.type
_entity_poly.pdbx_seq_one_letter_code
_entity_poly.pdbx_strand_id
1 'polypeptide(L)'
;MRPRWATDHAKKGQAAEVHEAMDILFNLLDRIDECRDDIIFFADEGGSWQVGVDWDEVLPVWFKILSATVEPAEYAKRIISLLSSHYSYGREKMLTIAHQTATEPQRQALAEVKSFKKK
;
A
#
# COMPACT_ATOMS: atom_id res chain seq x y z
N MET A 1 -11.14 26.90 21.13
CA MET A 1 -11.24 26.48 19.71
C MET A 1 -9.84 26.44 19.12
N ARG A 2 -9.35 25.29 18.64
CA ARG A 2 -8.07 25.25 17.90
C ARG A 2 -8.30 25.76 16.47
N PRO A 3 -7.38 26.54 15.88
CA PRO A 3 -7.51 27.00 14.50
C PRO A 3 -7.51 25.83 13.51
N ARG A 4 -8.34 25.93 12.45
CA ARG A 4 -8.47 24.90 11.41
C ARG A 4 -7.13 24.54 10.74
N TRP A 5 -6.26 25.51 10.54
CA TRP A 5 -4.94 25.29 9.94
C TRP A 5 -4.05 24.40 10.83
N ALA A 6 -4.12 24.54 12.16
CA ALA A 6 -3.33 23.72 13.08
C ALA A 6 -3.77 22.25 13.06
N THR A 7 -5.07 21.99 12.87
CA THR A 7 -5.59 20.63 12.70
C THR A 7 -5.23 20.03 11.34
N ASP A 8 -5.15 20.84 10.29
CA ASP A 8 -4.79 20.36 8.94
C ASP A 8 -3.31 19.97 8.87
N HIS A 9 -2.42 20.74 9.49
CA HIS A 9 -0.99 20.38 9.62
C HIS A 9 -0.76 19.13 10.48
N ALA A 10 -1.49 18.98 11.59
CA ALA A 10 -1.42 17.79 12.43
C ALA A 10 -1.87 16.52 11.67
N LYS A 11 -2.97 16.61 10.90
CA LYS A 11 -3.43 15.51 10.04
C LYS A 11 -2.42 15.17 8.93
N LYS A 12 -1.77 16.18 8.35
CA LYS A 12 -0.74 15.99 7.33
C LYS A 12 0.52 15.32 7.90
N GLY A 13 0.94 15.71 9.10
CA GLY A 13 2.05 15.05 9.82
C GLY A 13 1.74 13.58 10.12
N GLN A 14 0.54 13.30 10.63
CA GLN A 14 0.10 11.93 10.91
C GLN A 14 0.02 11.06 9.64
N ALA A 15 -0.41 11.64 8.51
CA ALA A 15 -0.43 10.92 7.23
C ALA A 15 0.99 10.58 6.72
N ALA A 16 1.96 11.47 6.93
CA ALA A 16 3.35 11.22 6.57
C ALA A 16 4.00 10.13 7.46
N GLU A 17 3.73 10.15 8.77
CA GLU A 17 4.21 9.12 9.70
C GLU A 17 3.64 7.73 9.38
N VAL A 18 2.34 7.64 9.10
CA VAL A 18 1.73 6.37 8.68
C VAL A 18 2.31 5.91 7.35
N HIS A 19 2.62 6.83 6.45
CA HIS A 19 3.26 6.51 5.17
C HIS A 19 4.66 5.92 5.35
N GLU A 20 5.47 6.51 6.20
CA GLU A 20 6.79 5.99 6.54
C GLU A 20 6.72 4.64 7.24
N ALA A 21 5.80 4.46 8.20
CA ALA A 21 5.62 3.19 8.90
C ALA A 21 5.22 2.05 7.93
N MET A 22 4.35 2.34 6.96
CA MET A 22 3.96 1.37 5.93
C MET A 22 5.12 1.05 4.99
N ASP A 23 5.94 2.03 4.60
CA ASP A 23 7.14 1.79 3.80
C ASP A 23 8.15 0.91 4.54
N ILE A 24 8.35 1.12 5.85
CA ILE A 24 9.18 0.27 6.69
C ILE A 24 8.63 -1.17 6.74
N LEU A 25 7.30 -1.32 6.92
CA LEU A 25 6.66 -2.63 6.99
C LEU A 25 6.82 -3.39 5.67
N PHE A 26 6.56 -2.77 4.52
CA PHE A 26 6.68 -3.45 3.23
C PHE A 26 8.13 -3.82 2.90
N ASN A 27 9.09 -2.93 3.21
CA ASN A 27 10.50 -3.26 3.05
C ASN A 27 10.93 -4.45 3.92
N LEU A 28 10.33 -4.62 5.11
CA LEU A 28 10.57 -5.79 5.94
C LEU A 28 10.00 -7.06 5.31
N LEU A 29 8.79 -7.01 4.76
CA LEU A 29 8.17 -8.14 4.06
C LEU A 29 8.98 -8.56 2.83
N ASP A 30 9.40 -7.60 2.01
CA ASP A 30 10.28 -7.84 0.87
C ASP A 30 11.58 -8.55 1.31
N ARG A 31 12.18 -8.11 2.42
CA ARG A 31 13.43 -8.70 2.91
C ARG A 31 13.26 -10.12 3.47
N ILE A 32 12.09 -10.42 4.05
CA ILE A 32 11.70 -11.79 4.42
C ILE A 32 11.59 -12.66 3.16
N ASP A 33 10.92 -12.15 2.11
CA ASP A 33 10.74 -12.89 0.85
C ASP A 33 12.05 -13.11 0.09
N GLU A 34 13.01 -12.20 0.22
CA GLU A 34 14.37 -12.37 -0.32
C GLU A 34 15.16 -13.51 0.36
N CYS A 35 14.66 -14.07 1.47
CA CYS A 35 15.20 -15.24 2.16
C CYS A 35 16.72 -15.13 2.44
N ARG A 36 17.18 -13.94 2.83
CA ARG A 36 18.56 -13.69 3.22
C ARG A 36 18.82 -14.20 4.66
N ASP A 37 20.06 -14.57 4.97
CA ASP A 37 20.46 -15.14 6.27
C ASP A 37 20.34 -14.18 7.48
N ASP A 38 19.87 -12.94 7.26
CA ASP A 38 19.76 -11.89 8.27
C ASP A 38 18.38 -11.85 8.97
N ILE A 39 17.41 -12.66 8.55
CA ILE A 39 16.06 -12.72 9.15
C ILE A 39 15.65 -14.17 9.43
N ILE A 40 15.35 -14.47 10.70
CA ILE A 40 14.73 -15.73 11.11
C ILE A 40 13.21 -15.51 11.15
N PHE A 41 12.48 -16.21 10.28
CA PHE A 41 11.01 -16.16 10.18
C PHE A 41 10.43 -17.55 10.48
N PHE A 42 9.59 -17.64 11.53
CA PHE A 42 8.94 -18.89 11.92
C PHE A 42 7.57 -18.98 11.25
N ALA A 43 7.50 -19.69 10.12
CA ALA A 43 6.24 -19.98 9.45
C ALA A 43 6.25 -21.40 8.88
N ASP A 44 5.09 -22.04 8.91
CA ASP A 44 4.94 -23.49 8.70
C ASP A 44 5.16 -23.89 7.22
N GLU A 45 4.91 -22.98 6.26
CA GLU A 45 5.02 -23.28 4.82
C GLU A 45 5.56 -22.14 3.91
N GLY A 46 6.13 -21.08 4.49
CA GLY A 46 7.02 -20.16 3.76
C GLY A 46 6.38 -18.96 3.06
N GLY A 47 6.89 -17.77 3.38
CA GLY A 47 6.64 -16.50 2.70
C GLY A 47 6.02 -15.41 3.59
N SER A 48 6.29 -14.14 3.29
CA SER A 48 5.81 -12.97 4.04
C SER A 48 4.28 -12.84 4.10
N TRP A 49 3.57 -13.55 3.22
CA TRP A 49 2.11 -13.62 3.16
C TRP A 49 1.47 -14.35 4.36
N GLN A 50 2.24 -15.09 5.16
CA GLN A 50 1.78 -15.71 6.41
C GLN A 50 1.91 -14.80 7.64
N VAL A 51 2.41 -13.57 7.49
CA VAL A 51 2.31 -12.56 8.54
C VAL A 51 0.81 -12.32 8.76
N GLY A 52 0.30 -12.65 9.95
CA GLY A 52 -1.14 -12.69 10.30
C GLY A 52 -1.85 -11.34 10.33
N VAL A 53 -1.52 -10.45 9.40
CA VAL A 53 -2.13 -9.16 9.16
C VAL A 53 -3.45 -9.36 8.43
N ASP A 54 -4.51 -8.76 8.95
CA ASP A 54 -5.77 -8.64 8.23
C ASP A 54 -5.65 -7.57 7.13
N TRP A 55 -5.18 -8.00 5.97
CA TRP A 55 -5.00 -7.13 4.80
C TRP A 55 -6.32 -6.53 4.30
N ASP A 56 -7.46 -7.17 4.59
CA ASP A 56 -8.77 -6.65 4.20
C ASP A 56 -9.15 -5.38 5.01
N GLU A 57 -8.66 -5.25 6.24
CA GLU A 57 -8.83 -4.05 7.05
C GLU A 57 -7.75 -2.98 6.80
N VAL A 58 -6.49 -3.41 6.63
CA VAL A 58 -5.34 -2.48 6.55
C VAL A 58 -5.24 -1.78 5.20
N LEU A 59 -5.41 -2.52 4.10
CA LEU A 59 -5.17 -1.99 2.75
C LEU A 59 -6.10 -0.83 2.36
N PRO A 60 -7.42 -0.85 2.65
CA PRO A 60 -8.30 0.27 2.34
C PRO A 60 -7.89 1.58 3.04
N VAL A 61 -7.47 1.49 4.31
CA VAL A 61 -6.97 2.65 5.07
C VAL A 61 -5.71 3.20 4.42
N TRP A 62 -4.81 2.30 4.02
CA TRP A 62 -3.58 2.68 3.35
C TRP A 62 -3.81 3.36 1.98
N PHE A 63 -4.72 2.82 1.16
CA PHE A 63 -5.07 3.42 -0.13
C PHE A 63 -5.62 4.83 0.03
N LYS A 64 -6.37 5.10 1.11
CA LYS A 64 -6.89 6.43 1.42
C LYS A 64 -5.77 7.41 1.75
N ILE A 65 -4.77 6.97 2.51
CA ILE A 65 -3.61 7.80 2.84
C ILE A 65 -2.80 8.08 1.57
N LEU A 66 -2.44 7.04 0.81
CA LEU A 66 -1.72 7.19 -0.46
C LEU A 66 -2.45 8.14 -1.42
N SER A 67 -3.77 8.00 -1.56
CA SER A 67 -4.53 8.86 -2.46
C SER A 67 -4.41 10.35 -2.10
N ALA A 68 -4.25 10.66 -0.80
CA ALA A 68 -4.09 12.01 -0.31
C ALA A 68 -2.64 12.53 -0.29
N THR A 69 -1.64 11.65 -0.31
CA THR A 69 -0.24 12.03 -0.04
C THR A 69 0.71 11.85 -1.22
N VAL A 70 0.37 11.03 -2.23
CA VAL A 70 1.30 10.73 -3.33
C VAL A 70 0.75 11.11 -4.71
N GLU A 71 1.67 11.37 -5.62
CA GLU A 71 1.36 11.69 -7.02
C GLU A 71 0.71 10.50 -7.76
N PRO A 72 -0.08 10.76 -8.83
CA PRO A 72 -0.85 9.73 -9.52
C PRO A 72 -0.08 8.50 -9.99
N ALA A 73 1.10 8.69 -10.59
CA ALA A 73 1.93 7.58 -11.07
C ALA A 73 2.47 6.72 -9.93
N GLU A 74 2.88 7.36 -8.82
CA GLU A 74 3.42 6.66 -7.65
C GLU A 74 2.32 5.88 -6.93
N TYR A 75 1.10 6.43 -6.86
CA TYR A 75 -0.08 5.73 -6.36
C TYR A 75 -0.30 4.39 -7.09
N ALA A 76 -0.33 4.44 -8.43
CA ALA A 76 -0.55 3.26 -9.26
C ALA A 76 0.59 2.23 -9.12
N LYS A 77 1.83 2.68 -9.13
CA LYS A 77 3.01 1.83 -8.98
C LYS A 77 2.99 1.10 -7.64
N ARG A 78 2.78 1.81 -6.53
CA ARG A 78 2.79 1.25 -5.17
C ARG A 78 1.69 0.20 -4.98
N ILE A 79 0.46 0.50 -5.40
CA ILE A 79 -0.66 -0.45 -5.30
C ILE A 79 -0.39 -1.71 -6.12
N ILE A 80 0.10 -1.57 -7.35
CA ILE A 80 0.32 -2.73 -8.21
C ILE A 80 1.50 -3.57 -7.71
N SER A 81 2.57 -2.95 -7.22
CA SER A 81 3.70 -3.67 -6.64
C SER A 81 3.25 -4.48 -5.42
N LEU A 82 2.60 -3.81 -4.46
CA LEU A 82 2.10 -4.41 -3.23
C LEU A 82 1.19 -5.62 -3.49
N LEU A 83 0.18 -5.45 -4.35
CA LEU A 83 -0.77 -6.52 -4.65
C LEU A 83 -0.16 -7.65 -5.50
N SER A 84 0.93 -7.39 -6.23
CA SER A 84 1.64 -8.45 -6.96
C SER A 84 2.54 -9.26 -6.05
N SER A 85 3.22 -8.61 -5.10
CA SER A 85 4.23 -9.23 -4.23
C SER A 85 3.62 -9.90 -3.00
N HIS A 86 2.67 -9.25 -2.32
CA HIS A 86 2.26 -9.67 -0.96
C HIS A 86 0.78 -10.04 -0.83
N TYR A 87 -0.07 -9.68 -1.81
CA TYR A 87 -1.52 -9.92 -1.71
C TYR A 87 -2.17 -10.26 -3.06
N SER A 88 -1.64 -11.28 -3.72
CA SER A 88 -2.10 -11.71 -5.05
C SER A 88 -3.50 -12.33 -5.04
N TYR A 89 -3.86 -13.05 -3.98
CA TYR A 89 -5.16 -13.72 -3.84
C TYR A 89 -6.35 -12.74 -3.86
N GLY A 90 -6.27 -11.64 -3.11
CA GLY A 90 -7.33 -10.63 -3.04
C GLY A 90 -7.16 -9.45 -4.02
N ARG A 91 -6.28 -9.60 -5.02
CA ARG A 91 -5.85 -8.50 -5.90
C ARG A 91 -7.01 -7.77 -6.59
N GLU A 92 -7.96 -8.46 -7.20
CA GLU A 92 -9.05 -7.80 -7.93
C GLU A 92 -10.01 -7.04 -7.00
N LYS A 93 -10.27 -7.60 -5.81
CA LYS A 93 -11.04 -6.91 -4.75
C LYS A 93 -10.33 -5.62 -4.35
N MET A 94 -9.03 -5.70 -4.06
CA MET A 94 -8.25 -4.54 -3.61
C MET A 94 -8.04 -3.50 -4.70
N LEU A 95 -7.88 -3.90 -5.97
CA LEU A 95 -7.85 -2.95 -7.08
C LEU A 95 -9.17 -2.19 -7.24
N THR A 96 -10.30 -2.84 -6.98
CA THR A 96 -11.62 -2.19 -6.99
C THR A 96 -11.70 -1.13 -5.90
N ILE A 97 -11.28 -1.46 -4.67
CA ILE A 97 -11.26 -0.54 -3.53
C ILE A 97 -10.30 0.63 -3.77
N ALA A 98 -9.10 0.35 -4.29
CA ALA A 98 -8.12 1.37 -4.67
C ALA A 98 -8.70 2.33 -5.72
N HIS A 99 -9.35 1.80 -6.76
CA HIS A 99 -9.98 2.63 -7.79
C HIS A 99 -11.11 3.52 -7.23
N GLN A 100 -11.91 3.02 -6.30
CA GLN A 100 -12.96 3.80 -5.62
C GLN A 100 -12.39 4.91 -4.73
N THR A 101 -11.22 4.68 -4.15
CA THR A 101 -10.56 5.60 -3.21
C THR A 101 -9.73 6.67 -3.94
N ALA A 102 -9.22 6.35 -5.13
CA ALA A 102 -8.36 7.21 -5.93
C ALA A 102 -9.05 8.50 -6.42
N THR A 103 -8.24 9.54 -6.60
CA THR A 103 -8.64 10.73 -7.39
C THR A 103 -8.72 10.41 -8.88
N GLU A 104 -9.34 11.29 -9.69
CA GLU A 104 -9.47 11.06 -11.13
C GLU A 104 -8.12 10.85 -11.85
N PRO A 105 -7.06 11.66 -11.60
CA PRO A 105 -5.75 11.40 -12.19
C PRO A 105 -5.13 10.07 -11.72
N GLN A 106 -5.33 9.70 -10.46
CA GLN A 106 -4.86 8.43 -9.90
C GLN A 106 -5.58 7.22 -10.53
N ARG A 107 -6.88 7.34 -10.82
CA ARG A 107 -7.65 6.30 -11.53
C ARG A 107 -7.11 6.07 -12.95
N GLN A 108 -6.81 7.15 -13.66
CA GLN A 108 -6.22 7.07 -15.00
C GLN A 108 -4.85 6.37 -14.96
N ALA A 109 -3.97 6.79 -14.06
CA ALA A 109 -2.68 6.15 -13.85
C ALA A 109 -2.82 4.65 -13.50
N LEU A 110 -3.80 4.28 -12.66
CA LEU A 110 -4.06 2.87 -12.34
C LEU A 110 -4.46 2.06 -13.57
N ALA A 111 -5.31 2.62 -14.42
CA ALA A 111 -5.79 1.97 -15.65
C ALA A 111 -4.66 1.79 -16.67
N GLU A 112 -3.80 2.79 -16.82
CA GLU A 112 -2.64 2.75 -17.72
C GLU A 112 -1.69 1.62 -17.33
N VAL A 113 -1.27 1.52 -16.06
CA VAL A 113 -0.36 0.45 -15.62
C VAL A 113 -1.01 -0.93 -15.75
N LYS A 114 -2.33 -1.05 -15.56
CA LYS A 114 -3.08 -2.30 -15.79
C LYS A 114 -3.02 -2.72 -17.27
N SER A 115 -3.05 -1.76 -18.20
CA SER A 115 -2.95 -2.01 -19.65
C SER A 115 -1.54 -2.45 -20.07
N PHE A 116 -0.49 -1.90 -19.44
CA PHE A 116 0.90 -2.26 -19.74
C PHE A 116 1.28 -3.69 -19.32
N LYS A 117 0.71 -4.24 -18.23
CA LYS A 117 0.97 -5.63 -17.79
C LYS A 117 0.19 -6.71 -18.57
N LYS A 118 -0.72 -6.34 -19.47
CA LYS A 118 -1.58 -7.28 -20.22
C LYS A 118 -1.08 -7.56 -21.66
N LYS A 119 0.00 -6.90 -22.10
CA LYS A 119 0.74 -7.21 -23.32
C LYS A 119 1.86 -8.20 -23.01
#